data_AF-A0AAJ5WY91-F1
#
_entry.id   AF-A0AAJ5WY91-F1
#
_cell.length_a   1.000
_cell.length_b   1.000
_cell.length_c   1.000
_cell.angle_alpha   90.00
_cell.angle_beta   90.00
_cell.angle_gamma   90.00
#
_symmetry.space_group_name_H-M   'P 1'
#
loop_
_entity.id
_entity.type
_entity.pdbx_description
1 polymer ?
#
loop_
_entity_poly.entity_id
_entity_poly.type
_entity_poly.pdbx_seq_one_letter_code
_entity_poly.pdbx_strand_id
1 'polypeptide(L)'
;MSNIDLYHQEAIKALNAGSLNEKQKQFIERIKDFDKKQLKKLSANDFKWLKDIGRLNIKKAQSTETPSQAEPGKTEETTPKQ
;
A
#
# COMPACT_ATOMS: atom_id res chain seq x y z
N MET A 1 -10.40 -17.73 -0.56
CA MET A 1 -9.50 -16.72 0.03
C MET A 1 -10.11 -16.23 1.34
N SER A 2 -9.34 -16.11 2.42
CA SER A 2 -9.85 -15.55 3.69
C SER A 2 -9.65 -14.04 3.66
N ASN A 3 -10.62 -13.25 4.16
CA ASN A 3 -10.53 -11.79 4.19
C ASN A 3 -9.23 -11.28 4.85
N ILE A 4 -8.68 -12.02 5.81
CA ILE A 4 -7.41 -11.71 6.48
C ILE A 4 -6.21 -11.70 5.53
N ASP A 5 -6.20 -12.59 4.55
CA ASP A 5 -5.15 -12.76 3.55
C ASP A 5 -5.14 -11.56 2.60
N LEU A 6 -6.34 -11.15 2.18
CA LEU A 6 -6.53 -9.95 1.37
C LEU A 6 -6.06 -8.69 2.12
N TYR A 7 -6.45 -8.52 3.38
CA TYR A 7 -6.01 -7.38 4.17
C TYR A 7 -4.49 -7.38 4.40
N HIS A 8 -3.88 -8.55 4.59
CA HIS A 8 -2.43 -8.68 4.74
C HIS A 8 -1.67 -8.29 3.47
N GLN A 9 -2.08 -8.81 2.31
CA GLN A 9 -1.47 -8.43 1.03
C GLN A 9 -1.62 -6.94 0.75
N GLU A 10 -2.81 -6.37 0.97
CA GLU A 10 -3.05 -4.94 0.78
C GLU A 10 -2.25 -4.08 1.76
N ALA A 11 -2.08 -4.53 3.00
CA ALA A 11 -1.26 -3.82 3.96
C ALA A 11 0.24 -3.84 3.58
N ILE A 12 0.75 -4.94 3.04
CA ILE A 12 2.12 -5.01 2.50
C ILE A 12 2.27 -4.07 1.30
N LYS A 13 1.28 -3.99 0.40
CA LYS A 13 1.30 -3.01 -0.69
C LYS A 13 1.30 -1.58 -0.15
N ALA A 14 0.49 -1.27 0.84
CA ALA A 14 0.42 0.05 1.47
C ALA A 14 1.76 0.46 2.11
N LEU A 15 2.45 -0.51 2.74
CA LEU A 15 3.79 -0.34 3.30
C LEU A 15 4.80 0.04 2.21
N ASN A 16 4.82 -0.72 1.11
CA ASN A 16 5.70 -0.46 -0.05
C ASN A 16 5.37 0.87 -0.75
N ALA A 17 4.08 1.22 -0.83
CA ALA A 17 3.62 2.48 -1.40
C ALA A 17 3.90 3.70 -0.51
N GLY A 18 4.48 3.52 0.68
CA GLY A 18 4.75 4.62 1.61
C GLY A 18 3.49 5.32 2.13
N SER A 19 2.32 4.70 1.99
CA SER A 19 1.02 5.30 2.34
C SER A 19 0.63 5.09 3.82
N LEU A 20 1.51 4.51 4.62
CA LEU A 20 1.30 4.19 6.03
C LEU A 20 2.08 5.13 6.95
N ASN A 21 1.49 5.43 8.11
CA ASN A 21 2.18 6.12 9.20
C ASN A 21 3.25 5.23 9.85
N GLU A 22 4.21 5.83 10.56
CA GLU A 22 5.32 5.11 11.20
C GLU A 22 4.86 3.94 12.08
N LYS A 23 3.87 4.15 12.95
CA LYS A 23 3.31 3.07 13.78
C LYS A 23 2.69 1.94 12.96
N GLN A 24 2.00 2.28 11.87
CA GLN A 24 1.38 1.30 10.97
C GLN A 24 2.47 0.55 10.19
N LYS A 25 3.52 1.23 9.74
CA LYS A 25 4.68 0.59 9.09
C LYS A 25 5.33 -0.42 10.02
N GLN A 26 5.65 -0.04 11.26
CA GLN A 26 6.24 -0.97 12.23
C GLN A 26 5.36 -2.20 12.49
N PHE A 27 4.05 -2.01 12.55
CA PHE A 27 3.10 -3.11 12.70
C PHE A 27 3.13 -4.04 11.47
N ILE A 28 3.01 -3.50 10.26
CA ILE A 28 3.01 -4.32 9.02
C ILE A 28 4.36 -4.98 8.81
N GLU A 29 5.48 -4.30 9.08
CA GLU A 29 6.81 -4.92 9.02
C GLU A 29 6.95 -6.10 9.96
N ARG A 30 6.36 -6.03 11.15
CA ARG A 30 6.37 -7.13 12.11
C ARG A 30 5.56 -8.34 11.62
N ILE A 31 4.45 -8.11 10.91
CA ILE A 31 3.58 -9.18 10.43
C ILE A 31 3.80 -9.53 8.94
N LYS A 32 4.70 -8.87 8.21
CA LYS A 32 4.90 -9.13 6.77
C LYS A 32 5.36 -10.55 6.49
N ASP A 33 6.10 -11.12 7.44
CA ASP A 33 6.62 -12.49 7.40
C ASP A 33 5.64 -13.52 8.00
N PHE A 34 4.47 -13.07 8.48
CA PHE A 34 3.53 -13.97 9.13
C PHE A 34 2.79 -14.81 8.10
N ASP A 35 2.77 -16.11 8.37
CA ASP A 35 2.03 -17.08 7.59
C ASP A 35 0.52 -17.06 7.92
N LYS A 36 -0.30 -17.66 7.08
CA LYS A 36 -1.78 -17.64 7.19
C LYS A 36 -2.28 -18.14 8.55
N LYS A 37 -1.56 -19.11 9.13
CA LYS A 37 -1.83 -19.65 10.49
C LYS A 37 -1.49 -18.65 11.59
N GLN A 38 -0.41 -17.88 11.44
CA GLN A 38 0.00 -16.85 12.40
C GLN A 38 -0.96 -15.65 12.34
N LEU A 39 -1.36 -15.24 11.13
CA LEU A 39 -2.38 -14.20 10.95
C LEU A 39 -3.70 -14.58 11.63
N LYS A 40 -4.13 -15.84 11.54
CA LYS A 40 -5.32 -16.34 12.26
C LYS A 40 -5.17 -16.34 13.79
N LYS A 41 -3.94 -16.32 14.30
CA LYS A 41 -3.63 -16.26 15.75
C LYS A 41 -3.42 -14.83 16.25
N LEU A 42 -3.56 -13.81 15.39
CA LEU A 42 -3.51 -12.41 15.80
C LEU A 42 -4.62 -12.10 16.81
N SER A 43 -4.32 -11.22 17.77
CA SER A 43 -5.35 -10.74 18.69
C SER A 43 -6.39 -9.91 17.94
N ALA A 44 -7.59 -9.80 18.51
CA ALA A 44 -8.67 -9.02 17.91
C ALA A 44 -8.25 -7.57 17.58
N ASN A 45 -7.40 -6.96 18.42
CA ASN A 45 -6.83 -5.63 18.18
C ASN A 45 -5.88 -5.61 16.97
N ASP A 46 -4.96 -6.56 16.86
CA ASP A 46 -4.03 -6.63 15.73
C ASP A 46 -4.78 -6.91 14.42
N PHE A 47 -5.77 -7.80 14.46
CA PHE A 47 -6.63 -8.06 13.31
C PHE A 47 -7.41 -6.81 12.90
N LYS A 48 -7.92 -6.03 13.86
CA LYS A 48 -8.59 -4.76 13.59
C LYS A 48 -7.62 -3.77 12.93
N TRP A 49 -6.38 -3.69 13.39
CA TRP A 49 -5.33 -2.87 12.78
C TRP A 49 -5.02 -3.29 11.34
N LEU A 50 -4.81 -4.58 11.11
CA LEU A 50 -4.58 -5.13 9.78
C LEU A 50 -5.74 -4.80 8.82
N LYS A 51 -6.97 -5.01 9.30
CA LYS A 51 -8.18 -4.70 8.54
C LYS A 51 -8.31 -3.20 8.22
N ASP A 52 -8.01 -2.33 9.18
CA ASP A 52 -8.07 -0.88 9.01
C ASP A 52 -7.06 -0.41 7.97
N ILE A 53 -5.81 -0.89 8.09
CA ILE A 53 -4.71 -0.60 7.16
C ILE A 53 -5.04 -1.11 5.74
N GLY A 54 -5.46 -2.38 5.62
CA GLY A 54 -5.85 -2.95 4.34
C GLY A 54 -7.00 -2.18 3.68
N ARG A 55 -8.02 -1.77 4.46
CA ARG A 55 -9.12 -0.93 3.94
C ARG A 55 -8.67 0.45 3.53
N LEU A 56 -7.73 1.06 4.26
CA LEU A 56 -7.18 2.38 3.94
C LEU A 56 -6.52 2.37 2.56
N ASN A 57 -5.74 1.31 2.26
CA ASN A 57 -5.13 1.14 0.96
C ASN A 57 -6.15 0.92 -0.15
N ILE A 58 -7.17 0.08 0.09
CA ILE A 58 -8.25 -0.18 -0.87
C ILE A 58 -9.04 1.12 -1.17
N LYS A 59 -9.31 1.94 -0.14
CA LYS A 59 -9.99 3.24 -0.31
C LYS A 59 -9.11 4.25 -1.05
N LYS A 60 -7.80 4.29 -0.75
CA LYS A 60 -6.87 5.15 -1.48
C LYS A 60 -6.78 4.74 -2.95
N ALA A 61 -6.68 3.45 -3.24
CA ALA A 61 -6.67 2.92 -4.61
C ALA A 61 -7.93 3.33 -5.39
N GLN A 62 -9.11 3.31 -4.76
CA GLN A 62 -10.34 3.82 -5.37
C GLN A 62 -10.40 5.35 -5.50
N SER A 63 -9.60 6.09 -4.73
CA SER A 63 -9.54 7.56 -4.77
C SER A 63 -8.46 8.07 -5.72
N THR A 64 -7.59 7.19 -6.24
CA THR A 64 -6.52 7.51 -7.20
C THR A 64 -6.80 7.02 -8.63
N GLU A 65 -8.04 6.67 -8.98
CA GLU A 65 -8.50 6.71 -10.39
C GLU A 65 -8.81 8.16 -10.82
N THR A 66 -7.86 9.06 -10.59
CA THR A 66 -7.76 10.28 -11.40
C THR A 66 -6.44 10.16 -12.17
N PRO A 67 -6.47 9.93 -13.49
CA PRO A 67 -5.27 9.85 -14.30
C PRO A 67 -4.66 11.24 -14.43
N SER A 68 -3.79 11.63 -13.48
CA SER A 68 -2.74 12.61 -13.80
C SER A 68 -1.55 11.82 -14.33
N GLN A 69 -1.73 11.32 -15.54
CA GLN A 69 -0.64 11.10 -16.47
C GLN A 69 0.01 12.47 -16.72
N ALA A 70 1.11 12.74 -16.02
CA ALA A 70 1.97 13.87 -16.32
C ALA A 70 3.43 13.45 -16.21
N GLU A 71 3.80 12.45 -17.01
CA GLU A 71 5.10 12.43 -17.70
C GLU A 71 4.84 11.88 -19.11
N PRO A 72 5.42 12.51 -20.14
CA PRO A 72 6.79 12.13 -20.47
C PRO A 72 7.73 13.32 -20.57
N GLY A 73 8.94 13.12 -20.06
CA GLY A 73 10.08 13.92 -20.49
C GLY A 73 10.22 13.94 -22.02
N LYS A 74 10.60 15.11 -22.54
CA LYS A 74 11.42 15.21 -23.74
C LYS A 74 12.38 16.38 -23.54
N THR A 75 13.54 16.06 -22.98
CA THR A 75 14.77 16.80 -23.27
C THR A 75 15.06 16.76 -24.77
N GLU A 76 15.81 17.76 -25.23
CA GLU A 76 16.60 17.83 -26.47
C GLU A 76 16.07 18.77 -27.59
N GLU A 77 16.74 19.93 -27.63
CA GLU A 77 17.41 20.52 -28.80
C GLU A 77 16.56 20.92 -30.02
N THR A 78 16.40 22.23 -30.24
CA THR A 78 16.52 22.82 -31.59
C THR A 78 17.14 24.21 -31.51
N THR A 79 18.32 24.34 -32.12
CA THR A 79 19.05 25.57 -32.44
C THR A 79 18.20 26.52 -33.31
N PRO A 80 18.13 27.83 -33.03
CA PRO A 80 17.72 28.79 -34.04
C PRO A 80 18.94 29.24 -34.85
N LYS A 81 18.95 28.92 -36.15
CA LYS A 81 19.78 29.59 -37.14
C LYS A 81 18.87 30.40 -38.05
N GLN A 82 18.87 31.71 -37.89
CA GLN A 82 18.68 32.69 -38.97
C GLN A 82 19.28 34.02 -38.58
#